data_AF-A0A6J6WMS3-F1
#
_entry.id   AF-A0A6J6WMS3-F1
#
_cell.length_a   1.000
_cell.length_b   1.000
_cell.length_c   1.000
_cell.angle_alpha   90.00
_cell.angle_beta   90.00
_cell.angle_gamma   90.00
#
_symmetry.space_group_name_H-M   'P 1'
#
loop_
_entity.id
_entity.type
_entity.pdbx_description
1 polymer ?
#
loop_
_entity_poly.entity_id
_entity_poly.type
_entity_poly.pdbx_seq_one_letter_code
_entity_poly.pdbx_strand_id
1 'polypeptide(L)'
;MGNSFEPLSFDRPEPVNSEELESKITDPIKRIGSEHVAAGEWRLLGWMEKEKYEYDLYSENQFDSGELNLEKYKVLILSTHPEYWTINMYEKLKDWIQNKGGKLLYLGGNGINCSVDLNGDEMTVQNMDLSDWLPHRAYSGEGALIPSRFGLRHEVESSLLGVVMSFAGMGTSAPYEVIDVDHPIFTNTKLKNGDKFGFNSLVSRCPGGASGHETDKRDSSTPANTRLHARGLNGEGAGAELVTLTTDSGGVVISVGSINWTASLPVDDQVALITKNALEFALGRL
;
A
#
# COMPACT_ATOMS: atom_id res chain seq x y z
N MET A 1 -15.11 22.53 21.13
CA MET A 1 -15.60 23.08 19.85
C MET A 1 -16.01 21.90 19.00
N GLY A 2 -17.16 21.95 18.33
CA GLY A 2 -17.73 20.78 17.66
C GLY A 2 -16.75 20.19 16.63
N ASN A 3 -16.56 18.87 16.68
CA ASN A 3 -15.80 18.10 15.69
C ASN A 3 -16.62 17.96 14.38
N SER A 4 -17.10 19.07 13.82
CA SER A 4 -17.76 19.10 12.52
C SER A 4 -16.78 19.70 11.51
N PHE A 5 -16.28 18.88 10.61
CA PHE A 5 -15.56 19.34 9.42
C PHE A 5 -16.58 19.77 8.37
N GLU A 6 -16.28 20.81 7.60
CA GLU A 6 -17.09 21.14 6.42
C GLU A 6 -16.97 20.01 5.39
N PRO A 7 -18.06 19.66 4.68
CA PRO A 7 -17.99 18.64 3.64
C PRO A 7 -17.06 19.09 2.51
N LEU A 8 -16.25 18.17 2.01
CA LEU A 8 -15.42 18.37 0.82
C LEU A 8 -16.18 17.85 -0.41
N SER A 9 -16.22 18.64 -1.48
CA SER A 9 -16.78 18.20 -2.77
C SER A 9 -15.70 17.54 -3.63
N PHE A 10 -16.09 16.58 -4.47
CA PHE A 10 -15.27 16.07 -5.58
C PHE A 10 -15.12 17.13 -6.68
N ASP A 11 -16.17 17.89 -6.98
CA ASP A 11 -16.21 18.94 -7.99
C ASP A 11 -15.55 20.24 -7.50
N ARG A 12 -14.30 20.15 -7.06
CA ARG A 12 -13.46 21.30 -6.68
C ARG A 12 -12.05 21.13 -7.25
N PRO A 13 -11.29 22.22 -7.42
CA PRO A 13 -9.87 22.10 -7.68
C PRO A 13 -9.21 21.29 -6.56
N GLU A 14 -8.51 20.21 -6.93
CA GLU A 14 -7.70 19.41 -6.03
C GLU A 14 -6.24 19.43 -6.50
N PRO A 15 -5.47 20.48 -6.15
CA PRO A 15 -4.10 20.64 -6.63
C PRO A 15 -3.18 19.51 -6.16
N VAL A 16 -3.47 18.84 -5.03
CA VAL A 16 -2.63 17.73 -4.57
C VAL A 16 -2.74 16.55 -5.53
N ASN A 17 -3.94 16.32 -6.09
CA ASN A 17 -4.23 15.27 -7.06
C ASN A 17 -4.04 15.74 -8.51
N SER A 18 -2.94 16.44 -8.80
CA SER A 18 -2.61 16.93 -10.13
C SER A 18 -1.13 16.78 -10.45
N GLU A 19 -0.81 16.70 -11.74
CA GLU A 19 0.54 16.55 -12.26
C GLU A 19 0.73 17.48 -13.48
N GLU A 20 1.95 17.96 -13.70
CA GLU A 20 2.25 18.83 -14.85
C GLU A 20 2.27 18.03 -16.16
N LEU A 21 1.82 18.64 -17.27
CA LEU A 21 1.67 17.94 -18.56
C LEU A 21 2.99 17.38 -19.11
N GLU A 22 4.11 18.07 -18.86
CA GLU A 22 5.44 17.67 -19.31
C GLU A 22 6.19 16.80 -18.29
N SER A 23 5.59 16.50 -17.13
CA SER A 23 6.20 15.61 -16.14
C SER A 23 6.50 14.26 -16.76
N LYS A 24 7.58 13.64 -16.30
CA LYS A 24 7.93 12.24 -16.61
C LYS A 24 7.72 11.36 -15.40
N ILE A 25 7.57 10.06 -15.65
CA ILE A 25 7.48 9.06 -14.59
C ILE A 25 8.74 8.96 -13.73
N THR A 26 9.86 9.52 -14.21
CA THR A 26 11.16 9.57 -13.53
C THR A 26 11.42 10.91 -12.83
N ASP A 27 10.49 11.86 -12.89
CA ASP A 27 10.69 13.17 -12.28
C ASP A 27 10.37 13.14 -10.78
N PRO A 28 11.13 13.87 -9.93
CA PRO A 28 10.84 13.93 -8.51
C PRO A 28 9.44 14.49 -8.22
N ILE A 29 8.71 13.87 -7.30
CA ILE A 29 7.43 14.37 -6.78
C ILE A 29 7.74 15.43 -5.73
N LYS A 30 7.57 16.70 -6.09
CA LYS A 30 7.98 17.86 -5.28
C LYS A 30 6.86 18.42 -4.41
N ARG A 31 5.61 18.30 -4.84
CA ARG A 31 4.45 18.87 -4.15
C ARG A 31 4.10 17.97 -2.96
N ILE A 32 4.15 18.55 -1.76
CA ILE A 32 3.78 17.85 -0.53
C ILE A 32 2.32 17.41 -0.62
N GLY A 33 2.08 16.13 -0.33
CA GLY A 33 0.78 15.48 -0.43
C GLY A 33 0.56 14.78 -1.77
N SER A 34 1.26 15.16 -2.85
CA SER A 34 1.03 14.53 -4.14
C SER A 34 1.61 13.12 -4.21
N GLU A 35 2.59 12.82 -3.36
CA GLU A 35 3.31 11.55 -3.36
C GLU A 35 2.49 10.28 -3.13
N HIS A 36 1.26 10.41 -2.62
CA HIS A 36 0.39 9.29 -2.29
C HIS A 36 -0.93 9.26 -3.10
N VAL A 37 -1.14 10.23 -4.00
CA VAL A 37 -2.33 10.33 -4.86
C VAL A 37 -1.94 10.16 -6.34
N ALA A 38 -2.59 10.84 -7.30
CA ALA A 38 -2.30 10.72 -8.73
C ALA A 38 -0.82 10.75 -9.07
N ALA A 39 -0.03 11.66 -8.47
CA ALA A 39 1.40 11.77 -8.74
C ALA A 39 2.21 10.55 -8.26
N GLY A 40 1.76 9.82 -7.24
CA GLY A 40 2.34 8.52 -6.86
C GLY A 40 1.85 7.39 -7.77
N GLU A 41 0.54 7.32 -8.00
CA GLU A 41 -0.12 6.26 -8.75
C GLU A 41 0.36 6.15 -10.21
N TRP A 42 0.51 7.27 -10.92
CA TRP A 42 0.90 7.20 -12.33
C TRP A 42 2.34 6.70 -12.55
N ARG A 43 3.20 6.66 -11.51
CA ARG A 43 4.51 5.98 -11.60
C ARG A 43 4.34 4.48 -11.74
N LEU A 44 3.36 3.89 -11.06
CA LEU A 44 3.00 2.48 -11.26
C LEU A 44 2.45 2.27 -12.67
N LEU A 45 1.49 3.10 -13.11
CA LEU A 45 0.87 2.96 -14.43
C LEU A 45 1.92 3.05 -15.55
N GLY A 46 2.78 4.08 -15.52
CA GLY A 46 3.83 4.23 -16.51
C GLY A 46 4.92 3.15 -16.44
N TRP A 47 5.19 2.59 -15.25
CA TRP A 47 6.05 1.41 -15.13
C TRP A 47 5.39 0.17 -15.76
N MET A 48 4.10 -0.06 -15.52
CA MET A 48 3.35 -1.17 -16.12
C MET A 48 3.32 -1.09 -17.65
N GLU A 49 3.11 0.09 -18.20
CA GLU A 49 3.14 0.32 -19.66
C GLU A 49 4.53 0.08 -20.26
N LYS A 50 5.59 0.55 -19.58
CA LYS A 50 6.98 0.29 -19.99
C LYS A 50 7.31 -1.21 -19.98
N GLU A 51 6.81 -1.95 -18.98
CA GLU A 51 6.94 -3.40 -18.88
C GLU A 51 5.94 -4.18 -19.76
N LYS A 52 5.04 -3.48 -20.45
CA LYS A 52 4.04 -4.01 -21.39
C LYS A 52 2.99 -4.92 -20.73
N TYR A 53 2.58 -4.58 -19.51
CA TYR A 53 1.41 -5.18 -18.89
C TYR A 53 0.13 -4.49 -19.36
N GLU A 54 -0.82 -5.27 -19.86
CA GLU A 54 -2.19 -4.80 -20.07
C GLU A 54 -2.94 -4.78 -18.74
N TYR A 55 -3.67 -3.71 -18.49
CA TYR A 55 -4.45 -3.52 -17.28
C TYR A 55 -5.71 -2.70 -17.57
N ASP A 56 -6.71 -2.88 -16.71
CA ASP A 56 -7.87 -2.00 -16.62
C ASP A 56 -7.75 -1.23 -15.30
N LEU A 57 -8.19 0.04 -15.28
CA LEU A 57 -8.18 0.90 -14.10
C LEU A 57 -9.60 1.13 -13.63
N TYR A 58 -9.86 0.86 -12.35
CA TYR A 58 -11.14 1.09 -11.68
C TYR A 58 -10.91 1.96 -10.46
N SER A 59 -11.84 2.87 -10.21
CA SER A 59 -11.94 3.55 -8.93
C SER A 59 -12.57 2.65 -7.86
N GLU A 60 -12.33 2.95 -6.59
CA GLU A 60 -12.96 2.26 -5.47
C GLU A 60 -14.49 2.33 -5.53
N ASN A 61 -15.08 3.43 -5.99
CA ASN A 61 -16.53 3.55 -6.16
C ASN A 61 -17.08 2.53 -7.18
N GLN A 62 -16.32 2.21 -8.23
CA GLN A 62 -16.69 1.17 -9.20
C GLN A 62 -16.52 -0.24 -8.62
N PHE A 63 -15.60 -0.41 -7.67
CA PHE A 63 -15.48 -1.67 -6.94
C PHE A 63 -16.61 -1.87 -5.92
N ASP A 64 -16.95 -0.83 -5.16
CA ASP A 64 -18.05 -0.85 -4.20
C ASP A 64 -19.41 -1.11 -4.87
N SER A 65 -19.70 -0.40 -5.97
CA SER A 65 -20.93 -0.59 -6.76
C SER A 65 -21.02 -1.95 -7.47
N GLY A 66 -19.89 -2.66 -7.62
CA GLY A 66 -19.83 -3.98 -8.26
C GLY A 66 -19.64 -3.94 -9.79
N GLU A 67 -19.25 -2.80 -10.35
CA GLU A 67 -18.85 -2.69 -11.76
C GLU A 67 -17.56 -3.51 -12.03
N LEU A 68 -16.60 -3.48 -11.09
CA LEU A 68 -15.44 -4.36 -11.13
C LEU A 68 -15.84 -5.80 -10.75
N ASN A 69 -15.87 -6.69 -11.73
CA ASN A 69 -15.97 -8.13 -11.50
C ASN A 69 -14.56 -8.76 -11.38
N LEU A 70 -14.14 -9.03 -10.15
CA LEU A 70 -12.84 -9.64 -9.82
C LEU A 70 -12.60 -10.99 -10.50
N GLU A 71 -13.64 -11.76 -10.85
CA GLU A 71 -13.49 -13.06 -11.50
C GLU A 71 -12.98 -12.97 -12.95
N LYS A 72 -12.98 -11.77 -13.55
CA LYS A 72 -12.39 -11.52 -14.87
C LYS A 72 -10.89 -11.25 -14.82
N TYR A 73 -10.32 -11.00 -13.64
CA TYR A 73 -8.93 -10.61 -13.47
C TYR A 73 -8.13 -11.70 -12.77
N LYS A 74 -6.86 -11.81 -13.15
CA LYS A 74 -5.93 -12.78 -12.53
C LYS A 74 -5.28 -12.23 -11.26
N VAL A 75 -5.12 -10.91 -11.23
CA VAL A 75 -4.43 -10.16 -10.18
C VAL A 75 -5.15 -8.82 -10.01
N LEU A 76 -5.40 -8.43 -8.77
CA LEU A 76 -5.76 -7.06 -8.39
C LEU A 76 -4.52 -6.38 -7.83
N ILE A 77 -4.26 -5.14 -8.24
CA ILE A 77 -3.20 -4.31 -7.67
C ILE A 77 -3.86 -3.17 -6.92
N LEU A 78 -3.47 -2.96 -5.65
CA LEU A 78 -3.81 -1.77 -4.89
C LEU A 78 -2.60 -0.82 -4.88
N SER A 79 -2.83 0.39 -5.35
CA SER A 79 -1.85 1.48 -5.46
C SER A 79 -2.39 2.72 -4.76
N THR A 80 -1.60 3.76 -4.48
CA THR A 80 -0.35 3.73 -3.69
C THR A 80 -0.67 3.86 -2.19
N HIS A 81 -1.84 4.41 -1.87
CA HIS A 81 -2.29 4.73 -0.52
C HIS A 81 -3.81 4.54 -0.42
N PRO A 82 -4.30 3.29 -0.51
CA PRO A 82 -5.73 2.98 -0.55
C PRO A 82 -6.35 3.04 0.86
N GLU A 83 -6.31 4.19 1.51
CA GLU A 83 -6.62 4.36 2.96
C GLU A 83 -8.11 4.19 3.29
N TYR A 84 -9.00 4.63 2.39
CA TYR A 84 -10.44 4.79 2.65
C TYR A 84 -11.26 3.71 1.95
N TRP A 85 -11.84 2.78 2.72
CA TRP A 85 -12.54 1.61 2.17
C TRP A 85 -13.91 1.40 2.81
N THR A 86 -14.90 0.97 2.03
CA THR A 86 -16.16 0.48 2.58
C THR A 86 -15.97 -0.95 3.12
N ILE A 87 -16.79 -1.35 4.09
CA ILE A 87 -16.83 -2.74 4.58
C ILE A 87 -17.20 -3.70 3.44
N ASN A 88 -18.09 -3.29 2.54
CA ASN A 88 -18.51 -4.07 1.37
C ASN A 88 -17.33 -4.37 0.42
N MET A 89 -16.47 -3.39 0.12
CA MET A 89 -15.27 -3.64 -0.69
C MET A 89 -14.30 -4.61 -0.01
N TYR A 90 -14.09 -4.46 1.30
CA TYR A 90 -13.23 -5.36 2.07
C TYR A 90 -13.74 -6.80 2.01
N GLU A 91 -15.03 -7.03 2.28
CA GLU A 91 -15.63 -8.37 2.28
C GLU A 91 -15.60 -9.02 0.89
N LYS A 92 -15.86 -8.25 -0.17
CA LYS A 92 -15.71 -8.73 -1.55
C LYS A 92 -14.28 -9.18 -1.86
N LEU A 93 -13.29 -8.37 -1.48
CA LEU A 93 -11.88 -8.67 -1.71
C LEU A 93 -11.44 -9.89 -0.88
N LYS A 94 -11.86 -9.94 0.39
CA LYS A 94 -11.60 -11.06 1.29
C LYS A 94 -12.19 -12.36 0.78
N ASP A 95 -13.45 -12.38 0.34
CA ASP A 95 -14.07 -13.56 -0.27
C ASP A 95 -13.29 -14.03 -1.51
N TRP A 96 -12.92 -13.11 -2.40
CA TRP A 96 -12.19 -13.44 -3.61
C TRP A 96 -10.83 -14.11 -3.30
N ILE A 97 -10.07 -13.57 -2.35
CA ILE A 97 -8.75 -14.10 -1.96
C ILE A 97 -8.88 -15.40 -1.16
N GLN A 98 -9.75 -15.44 -0.16
CA GLN A 98 -9.84 -16.55 0.78
C GLN A 98 -10.56 -17.76 0.17
N ASN A 99 -11.59 -17.54 -0.64
CA ASN A 99 -12.47 -18.62 -1.12
C ASN A 99 -12.35 -18.91 -2.61
N LYS A 100 -11.88 -17.96 -3.44
CA LYS A 100 -11.87 -18.09 -4.91
C LYS A 100 -10.47 -18.10 -5.54
N GLY A 101 -9.41 -18.14 -4.73
CA GLY A 101 -8.03 -18.17 -5.22
C GLY A 101 -7.57 -16.83 -5.81
N GLY A 102 -8.20 -15.73 -5.41
CA GLY A 102 -7.86 -14.37 -5.82
C GLY A 102 -6.44 -13.96 -5.42
N LYS A 103 -5.84 -13.07 -6.22
CA LYS A 103 -4.43 -12.69 -6.05
C LYS A 103 -4.30 -11.18 -5.98
N LEU A 104 -3.66 -10.71 -4.92
CA LEU A 104 -3.54 -9.31 -4.55
C LEU A 104 -2.07 -8.91 -4.48
N LEU A 105 -1.72 -7.84 -5.19
CA LEU A 105 -0.50 -7.09 -4.97
C LEU A 105 -0.87 -5.77 -4.30
N TYR A 106 -0.51 -5.61 -3.03
CA TYR A 106 -0.65 -4.35 -2.32
C TYR A 106 0.68 -3.60 -2.37
N LEU A 107 0.78 -2.67 -3.32
CA LEU A 107 2.00 -1.92 -3.65
C LEU A 107 2.02 -0.55 -2.95
N GLY A 108 1.41 -0.45 -1.77
CA GLY A 108 1.22 0.80 -1.05
C GLY A 108 1.49 0.69 0.45
N GLY A 109 1.20 1.78 1.16
CA GLY A 109 1.21 1.89 2.63
C GLY A 109 -0.11 2.49 3.14
N ASN A 110 -0.43 2.27 4.43
CA ASN A 110 -1.65 2.70 5.10
C ASN A 110 -2.95 2.35 4.34
N GLY A 111 -3.02 1.11 3.87
CA GLY A 111 -4.14 0.59 3.09
C GLY A 111 -5.26 0.06 3.97
N ILE A 112 -6.50 0.37 3.58
CA ILE A 112 -7.74 -0.07 4.24
C ILE A 112 -7.76 0.31 5.73
N ASN A 113 -7.12 1.41 6.10
CA ASN A 113 -7.02 1.81 7.50
C ASN A 113 -8.27 2.53 8.00
N CYS A 114 -9.04 3.20 7.13
CA CYS A 114 -10.21 3.96 7.51
C CYS A 114 -11.47 3.46 6.79
N SER A 115 -12.50 3.11 7.55
CA SER A 115 -13.77 2.75 6.93
C SER A 115 -14.51 4.00 6.45
N VAL A 116 -15.15 3.91 5.29
CA VAL A 116 -16.07 4.94 4.79
C VAL A 116 -17.45 4.37 4.52
N ASP A 117 -18.46 5.22 4.61
CA ASP A 117 -19.83 4.92 4.18
C ASP A 117 -20.15 5.77 2.95
N LEU A 118 -20.64 5.14 1.88
CA LEU A 118 -21.03 5.80 0.63
C LEU A 118 -22.56 5.90 0.55
N ASN A 119 -23.09 7.09 0.31
CA ASN A 119 -24.52 7.36 0.18
C ASN A 119 -24.77 8.31 -1.00
N GLY A 120 -25.06 7.75 -2.18
CA GLY A 120 -25.18 8.55 -3.40
C GLY A 120 -23.84 9.23 -3.72
N ASP A 121 -23.85 10.56 -3.83
CA ASP A 121 -22.65 11.36 -4.11
C ASP A 121 -21.90 11.79 -2.84
N GLU A 122 -22.30 11.30 -1.66
CA GLU A 122 -21.69 11.63 -0.37
C GLU A 122 -20.83 10.47 0.16
N MET A 123 -19.63 10.80 0.66
CA MET A 123 -18.77 9.89 1.41
C MET A 123 -18.61 10.37 2.85
N THR A 124 -18.93 9.52 3.81
CA THR A 124 -18.67 9.78 5.24
C THR A 124 -17.43 9.03 5.68
N VAL A 125 -16.41 9.77 6.12
CA VAL A 125 -15.15 9.21 6.64
C VAL A 125 -15.26 8.94 8.13
N GLN A 126 -15.03 7.70 8.54
CA GLN A 126 -15.07 7.29 9.94
C GLN A 126 -13.70 7.53 10.60
N ASN A 127 -13.28 8.80 10.67
CA ASN A 127 -11.94 9.19 11.13
C ASN A 127 -11.72 8.93 12.63
N MET A 128 -12.82 8.80 13.39
CA MET A 128 -12.88 8.65 14.85
C MET A 128 -12.17 9.79 15.61
N ASP A 129 -12.44 9.91 16.91
CA ASP A 129 -11.65 10.79 17.76
C ASP A 129 -10.42 10.01 18.24
N LEU A 130 -9.26 10.31 17.64
CA LEU A 130 -7.99 9.67 17.99
C LEU A 130 -7.24 10.41 19.10
N SER A 131 -7.80 11.46 19.71
CA SER A 131 -7.10 12.29 20.70
C SER A 131 -6.56 11.50 21.90
N ASP A 132 -7.27 10.47 22.33
CA ASP A 132 -6.84 9.54 23.39
C ASP A 132 -5.63 8.66 22.99
N TRP A 133 -5.41 8.48 21.68
CA TRP A 133 -4.35 7.65 21.09
C TRP A 133 -3.18 8.48 20.50
N LEU A 134 -3.40 9.79 20.34
CA LEU A 134 -2.44 10.78 19.85
C LEU A 134 -1.58 11.51 20.92
N PRO A 135 -1.54 11.19 22.24
CA PRO A 135 -0.82 12.04 23.17
C PRO A 135 0.69 11.88 22.99
N HIS A 136 1.33 12.84 22.30
CA HIS A 136 2.78 13.14 22.24
C HIS A 136 3.77 12.02 21.89
N ARG A 137 3.36 10.74 21.79
CA ARG A 137 4.25 9.58 21.57
C ARG A 137 4.43 9.16 20.12
N ALA A 138 3.59 9.65 19.20
CA ALA A 138 3.76 9.40 17.76
C ALA A 138 5.12 9.91 17.22
N TYR A 139 5.77 10.84 17.94
CA TYR A 139 7.07 11.41 17.58
C TYR A 139 8.23 10.99 18.50
N SER A 140 7.99 10.23 19.58
CA SER A 140 9.02 9.89 20.58
C SER A 140 9.68 8.53 20.40
N GLY A 141 9.35 7.79 19.34
CA GLY A 141 9.89 6.44 19.08
C GLY A 141 9.30 5.33 19.98
N GLU A 142 8.54 5.69 21.02
CA GLU A 142 7.66 4.76 21.72
C GLU A 142 6.40 4.60 20.87
N GLY A 143 6.39 3.61 19.97
CA GLY A 143 5.30 3.35 19.04
C GLY A 143 3.92 3.43 19.71
N ALA A 144 3.24 4.57 19.57
CA ALA A 144 1.83 4.69 19.88
C ALA A 144 1.12 3.74 18.91
N LEU A 145 0.63 2.61 19.44
CA LEU A 145 -0.28 1.73 18.74
C LEU A 145 -1.61 2.46 18.65
N ILE A 146 -1.76 3.30 17.63
CA ILE A 146 -3.09 3.77 17.25
C ILE A 146 -3.79 2.56 16.62
N PRO A 147 -4.96 2.16 17.15
CA PRO A 147 -5.71 1.06 16.58
C PRO A 147 -6.09 1.37 15.14
N SER A 148 -6.12 0.36 14.28
CA SER A 148 -6.71 0.48 12.94
C SER A 148 -8.12 1.05 13.04
N ARG A 149 -8.41 2.17 12.36
CA ARG A 149 -9.76 2.78 12.38
C ARG A 149 -10.78 1.84 11.74
N PHE A 150 -10.38 1.13 10.69
CA PHE A 150 -11.19 0.12 10.02
C PHE A 150 -11.41 -1.09 10.93
N GLY A 151 -10.34 -1.57 11.60
CA GLY A 151 -10.38 -2.69 12.53
C GLY A 151 -11.26 -2.45 13.76
N LEU A 152 -11.41 -1.20 14.20
CA LEU A 152 -12.36 -0.83 15.25
C LEU A 152 -13.84 -1.01 14.85
N ARG A 153 -14.14 -0.99 13.55
CA ARG A 153 -15.50 -1.14 13.02
C ARG A 153 -15.77 -2.51 12.41
N HIS A 154 -14.73 -3.21 11.96
CA HIS A 154 -14.88 -4.47 11.25
C HIS A 154 -13.78 -5.49 11.58
N GLU A 155 -12.63 -5.40 10.92
CA GLU A 155 -11.52 -6.35 11.04
C GLU A 155 -10.21 -5.63 10.73
N VAL A 156 -9.14 -5.91 11.48
CA VAL A 156 -7.84 -5.26 11.24
C VAL A 156 -7.33 -5.67 9.86
N GLU A 157 -6.89 -4.69 9.06
CA GLU A 157 -6.49 -4.85 7.66
C GLU A 157 -5.36 -5.87 7.47
N SER A 158 -4.48 -6.05 8.46
CA SER A 158 -3.42 -7.07 8.44
C SER A 158 -3.95 -8.49 8.38
N SER A 159 -5.20 -8.74 8.76
CA SER A 159 -5.87 -10.04 8.61
C SER A 159 -6.06 -10.41 7.13
N LEU A 160 -6.11 -9.41 6.24
CA LEU A 160 -6.24 -9.55 4.79
C LEU A 160 -4.94 -9.22 4.06
N LEU A 161 -4.34 -8.07 4.36
CA LEU A 161 -3.13 -7.54 3.71
C LEU A 161 -1.84 -8.16 4.26
N GLY A 162 -1.89 -8.87 5.39
CA GLY A 162 -0.71 -9.34 6.12
C GLY A 162 -0.01 -8.25 6.93
N VAL A 163 -0.23 -6.96 6.63
CA VAL A 163 0.38 -5.80 7.31
C VAL A 163 -0.66 -4.73 7.63
N VAL A 164 -0.39 -3.91 8.64
CA VAL A 164 -1.23 -2.80 9.11
C VAL A 164 -0.37 -1.55 9.31
N MET A 165 -0.96 -0.38 9.06
CA MET A 165 -0.32 0.91 9.31
C MET A 165 0.20 1.02 10.75
N SER A 166 1.40 1.56 10.89
CA SER A 166 1.94 1.97 12.19
C SER A 166 2.52 3.37 12.11
N PHE A 167 2.30 4.15 13.16
CA PHE A 167 2.88 5.48 13.31
C PHE A 167 4.41 5.43 13.52
N ALA A 168 4.96 4.30 13.97
CA ALA A 168 6.41 4.13 14.04
C ALA A 168 7.01 4.20 12.62
N GLY A 169 7.87 5.19 12.39
CA GLY A 169 8.47 5.43 11.07
C GLY A 169 7.66 6.33 10.14
N MET A 170 6.49 6.83 10.56
CA MET A 170 5.73 7.80 9.78
C MET A 170 6.57 9.04 9.45
N GLY A 171 6.55 9.47 8.20
CA GLY A 171 7.35 10.58 7.68
C GLY A 171 8.83 10.26 7.43
N THR A 172 9.30 9.05 7.70
CA THR A 172 10.69 8.63 7.42
C THR A 172 10.79 7.90 6.08
N SER A 173 12.01 7.68 5.59
CA SER A 173 12.26 6.83 4.42
C SER A 173 13.63 6.16 4.48
N ALA A 174 13.72 4.93 3.97
CA ALA A 174 14.93 4.11 3.99
C ALA A 174 14.89 3.03 2.89
N PRO A 175 16.03 2.40 2.55
CA PRO A 175 16.03 1.15 1.80
C PRO A 175 15.45 0.00 2.65
N TYR A 176 15.10 -1.10 1.97
CA TYR A 176 14.79 -2.38 2.59
C TYR A 176 16.07 -3.21 2.78
N GLU A 177 16.06 -4.07 3.79
CA GLU A 177 17.01 -5.17 4.00
C GLU A 177 16.31 -6.50 3.79
N VAL A 178 16.92 -7.40 3.02
CA VAL A 178 16.37 -8.74 2.72
C VAL A 178 16.50 -9.65 3.95
N ILE A 179 15.41 -10.33 4.27
CA ILE A 179 15.31 -11.26 5.41
C ILE A 179 15.19 -12.70 4.92
N ASP A 180 14.36 -12.94 3.92
CA ASP A 180 14.10 -14.28 3.36
C ASP A 180 14.13 -14.20 1.83
N VAL A 181 15.30 -14.46 1.26
CA VAL A 181 15.56 -14.37 -0.19
C VAL A 181 15.02 -15.56 -0.98
N ASP A 182 14.60 -16.65 -0.31
CA ASP A 182 14.27 -17.91 -0.99
C ASP A 182 12.92 -17.85 -1.73
N HIS A 183 12.13 -16.79 -1.51
CA HIS A 183 10.86 -16.62 -2.19
C HIS A 183 11.03 -16.22 -3.68
N PRO A 184 10.20 -16.75 -4.62
CA PRO A 184 10.32 -16.45 -6.05
C PRO A 184 10.33 -14.97 -6.45
N ILE A 185 9.84 -14.07 -5.59
CA ILE A 185 9.90 -12.61 -5.81
C ILE A 185 11.35 -12.09 -5.91
N PHE A 186 12.34 -12.81 -5.39
CA PHE A 186 13.76 -12.45 -5.51
C PHE A 186 14.48 -13.12 -6.68
N THR A 187 13.76 -13.83 -7.56
CA THR A 187 14.35 -14.47 -8.74
C THR A 187 15.17 -13.47 -9.56
N ASN A 188 16.40 -13.85 -9.93
CA ASN A 188 17.35 -13.04 -10.71
C ASN A 188 17.80 -11.69 -10.09
N THR A 189 17.42 -11.37 -8.85
CA THR A 189 17.86 -10.13 -8.16
C THR A 189 19.34 -10.16 -7.77
N LYS A 190 19.91 -11.37 -7.60
CA LYS A 190 21.24 -11.65 -7.04
C LYS A 190 21.43 -11.19 -5.59
N LEU A 191 20.35 -10.74 -4.93
CA LEU A 191 20.35 -10.38 -3.53
C LEU A 191 20.54 -11.63 -2.66
N LYS A 192 20.94 -11.39 -1.41
CA LYS A 192 21.07 -12.38 -0.34
C LYS A 192 20.45 -11.81 0.94
N ASN A 193 20.16 -12.67 1.91
CA ASN A 193 19.76 -12.21 3.24
C ASN A 193 20.80 -11.23 3.81
N GLY A 194 20.34 -10.08 4.29
CA GLY A 194 21.17 -8.95 4.75
C GLY A 194 21.56 -7.93 3.67
N ASP A 195 21.36 -8.23 2.38
CA ASP A 195 21.56 -7.24 1.33
C ASP A 195 20.45 -6.18 1.38
N LYS A 196 20.78 -4.97 0.90
CA LYS A 196 19.90 -3.81 0.92
C LYS A 196 19.48 -3.44 -0.50
N PHE A 197 18.25 -2.96 -0.65
CA PHE A 197 17.70 -2.52 -1.94
C PHE A 197 16.66 -1.40 -1.77
N GLY A 198 16.23 -0.75 -2.85
CA GLY A 198 15.24 0.33 -2.77
C GLY A 198 15.84 1.63 -2.25
N PHE A 199 17.04 1.99 -2.70
CA PHE A 199 17.71 3.22 -2.29
C PHE A 199 17.14 4.46 -2.98
N ASN A 200 16.59 4.29 -4.18
CA ASN A 200 16.09 5.41 -4.98
C ASN A 200 14.56 5.52 -4.85
N SER A 201 14.07 6.73 -4.59
CA SER A 201 12.64 7.08 -4.60
C SER A 201 12.48 8.49 -5.13
N LEU A 202 11.37 8.73 -5.84
CA LEU A 202 11.02 10.04 -6.37
C LEU A 202 10.34 10.94 -5.33
N VAL A 203 10.01 10.44 -4.14
CA VAL A 203 9.32 11.20 -3.10
C VAL A 203 10.25 12.22 -2.46
N SER A 204 10.04 13.52 -2.76
CA SER A 204 10.91 14.59 -2.21
C SER A 204 10.58 14.93 -0.75
N ARG A 205 9.36 14.61 -0.29
CA ARG A 205 8.90 14.94 1.07
C ARG A 205 9.67 14.18 2.15
N CYS A 206 9.96 12.90 1.90
CA CYS A 206 10.74 12.03 2.78
C CYS A 206 11.76 11.28 1.91
N PRO A 207 12.93 11.87 1.65
CA PRO A 207 13.97 11.19 0.88
C PRO A 207 14.58 10.05 1.72
N GLY A 208 15.06 8.99 1.07
CA GLY A 208 15.82 7.94 1.75
C GLY A 208 15.61 6.52 1.22
N GLY A 209 14.53 6.28 0.45
CA GLY A 209 14.32 5.00 -0.23
C GLY A 209 12.87 4.57 -0.33
N ALA A 210 12.69 3.33 -0.74
CA ALA A 210 11.41 2.72 -1.08
C ALA A 210 10.55 2.34 0.14
N SER A 211 11.12 2.21 1.33
CA SER A 211 10.37 2.01 2.59
C SER A 211 10.14 3.36 3.25
N GLY A 212 8.95 3.95 3.14
CA GLY A 212 8.75 5.28 3.70
C GLY A 212 7.41 5.94 3.46
N HIS A 213 7.35 7.19 3.94
CA HIS A 213 6.17 8.02 4.14
C HIS A 213 5.23 7.43 5.20
N GLU A 214 4.47 6.40 4.88
CA GLU A 214 3.74 5.59 5.85
C GLU A 214 4.10 4.13 5.62
N THR A 215 4.30 3.41 6.72
CA THR A 215 4.90 2.07 6.67
C THR A 215 4.07 1.06 7.46
N ASP A 216 3.75 -0.05 6.80
CA ASP A 216 2.90 -1.09 7.35
C ASP A 216 3.74 -2.28 7.83
N LYS A 217 3.28 -2.90 8.91
CA LYS A 217 4.00 -3.95 9.64
C LYS A 217 3.04 -5.05 10.02
N ARG A 218 3.55 -6.27 10.23
CA ARG A 218 2.73 -7.34 10.81
C ARG A 218 2.37 -7.02 12.25
N ASP A 219 1.20 -7.48 12.70
CA ASP A 219 0.71 -7.34 14.07
C ASP A 219 0.15 -8.68 14.59
N SER A 220 -0.61 -8.64 15.69
CA SER A 220 -1.26 -9.83 16.25
C SER A 220 -2.39 -10.40 15.39
N SER A 221 -2.91 -9.61 14.44
CA SER A 221 -4.02 -10.00 13.56
C SER A 221 -3.52 -10.59 12.23
N THR A 222 -2.25 -10.36 11.90
CA THR A 222 -1.58 -10.99 10.75
C THR A 222 -1.72 -12.52 10.80
N PRO A 223 -2.16 -13.18 9.70
CA PRO A 223 -2.26 -14.64 9.64
C PRO A 223 -0.91 -15.32 9.86
N ALA A 224 -0.91 -16.41 10.64
CA ALA A 224 0.32 -17.07 11.09
C ALA A 224 1.20 -17.65 9.95
N ASN A 225 0.62 -17.92 8.78
CA ASN A 225 1.33 -18.38 7.59
C ASN A 225 1.91 -17.23 6.74
N THR A 226 1.82 -15.99 7.19
CA THR A 226 2.45 -14.83 6.53
C THR A 226 3.97 -14.89 6.67
N ARG A 227 4.69 -14.83 5.54
CA ARG A 227 6.16 -14.83 5.49
C ARG A 227 6.69 -13.41 5.32
N LEU A 228 7.73 -13.06 6.08
CA LEU A 228 8.47 -11.80 5.95
C LEU A 228 9.68 -11.99 5.05
N HIS A 229 9.80 -11.15 4.04
CA HIS A 229 10.81 -11.24 3.00
C HIS A 229 11.84 -10.13 3.08
N ALA A 230 11.43 -8.92 3.41
CA ALA A 230 12.32 -7.78 3.60
C ALA A 230 11.70 -6.78 4.58
N ARG A 231 12.55 -5.97 5.20
CA ARG A 231 12.12 -4.91 6.14
C ARG A 231 12.86 -3.61 5.89
N GLY A 232 12.15 -2.49 5.96
CA GLY A 232 12.72 -1.15 5.90
C GLY A 232 13.69 -0.83 7.04
N LEU A 233 14.70 0.00 6.76
CA LEU A 233 15.69 0.46 7.74
C LEU A 233 15.36 1.83 8.35
N ASN A 234 14.07 2.10 8.58
CA ASN A 234 13.55 3.37 9.08
C ASN A 234 13.82 3.64 10.57
N GLY A 235 14.52 2.73 11.24
CA GLY A 235 14.66 2.66 12.70
C GLY A 235 14.08 1.36 13.25
N GLU A 236 14.35 1.09 14.54
CA GLU A 236 13.89 -0.13 15.20
C GLU A 236 12.35 -0.19 15.20
N GLY A 237 11.81 -1.27 14.62
CA GLY A 237 10.36 -1.47 14.51
C GLY A 237 9.62 -0.47 13.62
N ALA A 238 10.33 0.39 12.89
CA ALA A 238 9.76 1.50 12.12
C ALA A 238 9.62 1.22 10.61
N GLY A 239 10.34 0.22 10.08
CA GLY A 239 10.36 -0.06 8.64
C GLY A 239 9.10 -0.75 8.11
N ALA A 240 8.80 -0.52 6.83
CA ALA A 240 7.80 -1.29 6.10
C ALA A 240 8.21 -2.77 6.02
N GLU A 241 7.24 -3.68 6.06
CA GLU A 241 7.48 -5.11 5.88
C GLU A 241 6.97 -5.60 4.52
N LEU A 242 7.88 -6.14 3.70
CA LEU A 242 7.52 -6.88 2.49
C LEU A 242 7.14 -8.30 2.89
N VAL A 243 5.87 -8.67 2.70
CA VAL A 243 5.33 -9.96 3.14
C VAL A 243 4.58 -10.69 2.03
N THR A 244 4.44 -12.01 2.20
CA THR A 244 3.50 -12.81 1.41
C THR A 244 2.60 -13.64 2.30
N LEU A 245 1.35 -13.81 1.88
CA LEU A 245 0.36 -14.68 2.46
C LEU A 245 -0.25 -15.55 1.35
N THR A 246 -0.53 -16.81 1.65
CA THR A 246 -1.28 -17.71 0.77
C THR A 246 -2.49 -18.29 1.49
N THR A 247 -3.51 -18.71 0.73
CA THR A 247 -4.73 -19.31 1.28
C THR A 247 -4.89 -20.75 0.76
N ASP A 248 -5.71 -21.56 1.44
CA ASP A 248 -5.98 -22.95 1.01
C ASP A 248 -6.67 -23.02 -0.36
N SER A 249 -7.38 -21.96 -0.77
CA SER A 249 -7.98 -21.85 -2.11
C SER A 249 -6.97 -21.48 -3.21
N GLY A 250 -5.68 -21.32 -2.86
CA GLY A 250 -4.63 -20.89 -3.77
C GLY A 250 -4.55 -19.37 -3.95
N GLY A 251 -5.23 -18.60 -3.10
CA GLY A 251 -5.13 -17.16 -3.08
C GLY A 251 -3.75 -16.70 -2.63
N VAL A 252 -3.35 -15.51 -3.08
CA VAL A 252 -2.02 -14.94 -2.83
C VAL A 252 -2.17 -13.47 -2.47
N VAL A 253 -1.50 -13.02 -1.42
CA VAL A 253 -1.34 -11.61 -1.10
C VAL A 253 0.15 -11.29 -1.00
N ILE A 254 0.59 -10.27 -1.72
CA ILE A 254 1.96 -9.75 -1.67
C ILE A 254 1.87 -8.28 -1.30
N SER A 255 2.42 -7.91 -0.14
CA SER A 255 2.29 -6.56 0.42
C SER A 255 3.67 -5.96 0.64
N VAL A 256 3.88 -4.74 0.15
CA VAL A 256 5.17 -4.02 0.29
C VAL A 256 5.19 -3.11 1.51
N GLY A 257 4.00 -2.69 1.98
CA GLY A 257 3.78 -1.92 3.19
C GLY A 257 4.40 -0.51 3.17
N SER A 258 4.50 0.14 2.01
CA SER A 258 5.12 1.45 1.87
C SER A 258 4.48 2.28 0.76
N ILE A 259 4.10 3.51 1.08
CA ILE A 259 3.65 4.51 0.10
C ILE A 259 4.77 4.83 -0.91
N ASN A 260 6.03 4.84 -0.49
CA ASN A 260 7.14 5.19 -1.38
C ASN A 260 7.42 4.14 -2.46
N TRP A 261 6.82 2.95 -2.40
CA TRP A 261 7.17 1.83 -3.29
C TRP A 261 6.92 2.15 -4.77
N THR A 262 5.73 2.64 -5.12
CA THR A 262 5.38 2.93 -6.52
C THR A 262 6.23 4.04 -7.11
N ALA A 263 6.58 5.05 -6.30
CA ALA A 263 7.48 6.14 -6.67
C ALA A 263 8.95 5.68 -6.85
N SER A 264 9.32 4.49 -6.39
CA SER A 264 10.63 3.87 -6.61
C SER A 264 10.71 3.04 -7.88
N LEU A 265 9.58 2.53 -8.40
CA LEU A 265 9.55 1.66 -9.60
C LEU A 265 10.29 2.22 -10.83
N PRO A 266 10.20 3.52 -11.16
CA PRO A 266 10.84 4.05 -12.36
C PRO A 266 12.36 4.26 -12.22
N VAL A 267 12.90 4.22 -10.99
CA VAL A 267 14.26 4.68 -10.67
C VAL A 267 15.10 3.72 -9.81
N ASP A 268 14.53 2.61 -9.33
CA ASP A 268 15.24 1.57 -8.58
C ASP A 268 15.04 0.20 -9.24
N ASP A 269 16.13 -0.32 -9.83
CA ASP A 269 16.10 -1.58 -10.59
C ASP A 269 15.69 -2.79 -9.74
N GLN A 270 16.02 -2.80 -8.44
CA GLN A 270 15.68 -3.93 -7.57
C GLN A 270 14.20 -3.89 -7.17
N VAL A 271 13.67 -2.70 -6.85
CA VAL A 271 12.23 -2.53 -6.60
C VAL A 271 11.41 -2.89 -7.84
N ALA A 272 11.85 -2.45 -9.02
CA ALA A 272 11.23 -2.81 -10.29
C ALA A 272 11.26 -4.32 -10.55
N LEU A 273 12.41 -4.98 -10.37
CA LEU A 273 12.54 -6.41 -10.60
C LEU A 273 11.74 -7.25 -9.61
N ILE A 274 11.74 -6.89 -8.32
CA ILE A 274 10.94 -7.57 -7.29
C ILE A 274 9.45 -7.43 -7.59
N THR A 275 9.00 -6.24 -8.00
CA THR A 275 7.59 -6.00 -8.36
C THR A 275 7.19 -6.81 -9.60
N LYS A 276 8.06 -6.86 -10.61
CA LYS A 276 7.87 -7.72 -11.78
C LYS A 276 7.75 -9.19 -11.39
N ASN A 277 8.65 -9.69 -10.55
CA ASN A 277 8.60 -11.08 -10.10
C ASN A 277 7.36 -11.36 -9.24
N ALA A 278 6.92 -10.42 -8.40
CA ALA A 278 5.69 -10.54 -7.64
C ALA A 278 4.47 -10.69 -8.57
N LEU A 279 4.41 -9.88 -9.63
CA LEU A 279 3.34 -9.95 -10.62
C LEU A 279 3.41 -11.27 -11.42
N GLU A 280 4.59 -11.69 -11.87
CA GLU A 280 4.76 -12.95 -12.61
C GLU A 280 4.45 -14.18 -11.73
N PHE A 281 4.85 -14.18 -10.46
CA PHE A 281 4.49 -15.21 -9.48
C PHE A 281 2.98 -15.27 -9.27
N ALA A 282 2.33 -14.11 -9.06
CA ALA A 282 0.88 -14.05 -8.98
C ALA A 282 0.21 -14.54 -10.29
N LEU A 283 0.79 -14.28 -11.46
CA LEU A 283 0.29 -14.80 -12.73
C LEU A 283 0.57 -16.30 -12.96
N GLY A 284 1.30 -16.97 -12.06
CA GLY A 284 1.68 -18.38 -12.16
C GLY A 284 2.73 -18.66 -13.23
N ARG A 285 3.62 -17.68 -13.47
CA ARG A 285 4.67 -17.71 -14.52
C ARG A 285 6.10 -17.79 -13.95
N LEU A 286 6.22 -17.88 -12.62
CA LEU A 286 7.42 -18.19 -11.85
C LEU A 286 7.11 -19.36 -10.91
#